data_AF-A0A1M5MYI0-F1
#
_entry.id   AF-A0A1M5MYI0-F1
#
_cell.length_a   1.000
_cell.length_b   1.000
_cell.length_c   1.000
_cell.angle_alpha   90.00
_cell.angle_beta   90.00
_cell.angle_gamma   90.00
#
_symmetry.space_group_name_H-M   'P 1'
#
loop_
_entity.id
_entity.type
_entity.pdbx_description
1 polymer ?
#
loop_
_entity_poly.entity_id
_entity_poly.type
_entity_poly.pdbx_seq_one_letter_code
_entity_poly.pdbx_strand_id
1 'polypeptide(L)'
;MEFPLVVTHKDIVLKLYNWMDYPRGRPARNVEAFDSNGELIWVIEDIGGGDTDCYTHISSTNGKLHVFNFMCYDCIIDEKSGKVLSKTFTK
;
A
#
# COMPACT_ATOMS: atom_id res chain seq x y z
N MET A 1 -5.65 -6.67 15.11
CA MET A 1 -4.53 -6.08 14.36
C MET A 1 -4.59 -4.59 14.61
N GLU A 2 -3.51 -4.00 15.11
CA GLU A 2 -3.45 -2.56 15.37
C GLU A 2 -3.06 -1.83 14.09
N PHE A 3 -3.71 -0.70 13.83
CA PHE A 3 -3.42 0.18 12.69
C PHE A 3 -2.90 1.53 13.21
N PRO A 4 -2.01 2.20 12.45
CA PRO A 4 -1.47 1.76 11.16
C PRO A 4 -0.41 0.67 11.31
N LEU A 5 -0.34 -0.24 10.32
CA LEU A 5 0.84 -1.09 10.17
C LEU A 5 1.97 -0.25 9.59
N VAL A 6 3.16 -0.31 10.19
CA VAL A 6 4.29 0.54 9.82
C VAL A 6 5.44 -0.31 9.30
N VAL A 7 5.98 0.04 8.13
CA VAL A 7 7.16 -0.60 7.53
C VAL A 7 8.14 0.46 7.06
N THR A 8 9.40 0.33 7.44
CA THR A 8 10.48 1.15 6.88
C THR A 8 11.04 0.47 5.63
N HIS A 9 11.18 1.22 4.55
CA HIS A 9 11.81 0.76 3.31
C HIS A 9 12.80 1.83 2.83
N LYS A 10 14.10 1.53 2.89
CA LYS A 10 15.15 2.50 2.57
C LYS A 10 14.95 3.77 3.41
N ASP A 11 14.74 4.91 2.75
CA ASP A 11 14.59 6.23 3.37
C ASP A 11 13.13 6.66 3.56
N ILE A 12 12.15 5.77 3.29
CA ILE A 12 10.72 6.05 3.48
C ILE A 12 10.09 5.19 4.56
N VAL A 13 9.08 5.75 5.23
CA VAL A 13 8.22 5.05 6.19
C VAL A 13 6.85 4.89 5.57
N LEU A 14 6.39 3.65 5.48
CA LEU A 14 5.09 3.30 4.94
C LEU A 14 4.11 3.04 6.08
N LYS A 15 2.91 3.61 5.96
CA LYS A 15 1.80 3.38 6.87
C LYS A 15 0.64 2.80 6.09
N LEU A 16 0.21 1.61 6.49
CA LEU A 16 -1.00 0.97 6.01
C LEU A 16 -2.10 1.21 7.05
N TYR A 17 -3.15 1.92 6.65
CA TYR A 17 -4.29 2.25 7.50
C TYR A 17 -5.42 1.24 7.37
N ASN A 18 -6.33 1.26 8.35
CA ASN A 18 -7.53 0.44 8.29
C ASN A 18 -8.42 0.92 7.14
N TRP A 19 -8.68 0.04 6.17
CA TRP A 19 -9.53 0.38 5.03
C TRP A 19 -10.98 0.69 5.44
N MET A 20 -11.43 0.23 6.60
CA MET A 20 -12.77 0.52 7.13
C MET A 20 -12.98 2.00 7.47
N ASP A 21 -11.90 2.77 7.60
CA ASP A 21 -11.96 4.23 7.84
C ASP A 21 -12.19 5.03 6.54
N TYR A 22 -12.18 4.36 5.38
CA TYR A 22 -12.35 4.99 4.07
C TYR A 22 -13.79 4.85 3.56
N PRO A 23 -14.26 5.78 2.70
CA PRO A 23 -15.60 5.69 2.14
C PRO A 23 -15.81 4.44 1.30
N ARG A 24 -17.01 3.86 1.43
CA ARG A 24 -17.48 2.76 0.58
C ARG A 24 -17.76 3.27 -0.85
N GLY A 25 -17.80 2.37 -1.82
CA GLY A 25 -18.11 2.73 -3.22
C GLY A 25 -16.90 3.20 -4.03
N ARG A 26 -15.67 3.10 -3.48
CA ARG A 26 -14.42 3.48 -4.16
C ARG A 26 -13.20 2.76 -3.55
N PRO A 27 -12.07 2.68 -4.27
CA PRO A 27 -10.81 2.20 -3.72
C PRO A 27 -10.40 2.97 -2.46
N ALA A 28 -9.86 2.25 -1.47
CA ALA A 28 -9.43 2.87 -0.21
C ALA A 28 -8.10 3.62 -0.38
N ARG A 29 -7.18 3.11 -1.21
CA ARG A 29 -5.81 3.67 -1.38
C ARG A 29 -5.12 3.91 -0.03
N ASN A 30 -5.24 2.94 0.87
CA ASN A 30 -4.96 3.05 2.30
C ASN A 30 -3.47 2.86 2.68
N VAL A 31 -2.54 3.08 1.75
CA VAL A 31 -1.09 3.05 2.03
C VAL A 31 -0.50 4.42 1.68
N GLU A 32 0.19 4.99 2.65
CA GLU A 32 0.86 6.28 2.55
C GLU A 32 2.35 6.13 2.82
N ALA A 33 3.18 6.87 2.10
CA ALA A 33 4.61 6.94 2.32
C ALA A 33 5.03 8.31 2.85
N PHE A 34 5.93 8.30 3.82
CA PHE A 34 6.47 9.48 4.48
C PHE A 34 7.99 9.52 4.37
N ASP A 35 8.54 10.73 4.32
CA ASP A 35 9.98 10.95 4.41
C ASP A 35 10.49 10.84 5.86
N SER A 36 11.80 11.07 6.06
CA SER A 36 12.43 11.06 7.39
C SER A 36 11.97 12.21 8.31
N ASN A 37 11.39 13.28 7.75
CA ASN A 37 10.83 14.41 8.50
C ASN A 37 9.35 14.17 8.86
N GLY A 38 8.74 13.09 8.34
CA GLY A 38 7.33 12.79 8.50
C GLY A 38 6.41 13.50 7.52
N GLU A 39 6.95 14.05 6.43
CA GLU A 39 6.18 14.65 5.34
C GLU A 39 5.62 13.57 4.41
N LEU A 40 4.36 13.71 4.02
CA LEU A 40 3.71 12.80 3.08
C LEU A 40 4.32 12.96 1.67
N ILE A 41 4.87 11.88 1.13
CA ILE A 41 5.46 11.84 -0.22
C ILE A 41 4.42 11.41 -1.25
N TRP A 42 3.75 10.28 -0.99
CA TRP A 42 2.76 9.72 -1.92
C TRP A 42 1.72 8.86 -1.21
N VAL A 43 0.60 8.67 -1.92
CA VAL A 43 -0.47 7.73 -1.59
C VAL A 43 -0.53 6.68 -2.69
N ILE A 44 -0.54 5.41 -2.32
CA ILE A 44 -0.48 4.28 -3.24
C ILE A 44 -1.54 4.38 -4.36
N GLU A 45 -1.21 3.94 -5.56
CA GLU A 45 -2.15 3.77 -6.68
C GLU A 45 -3.17 2.66 -6.36
N ASP A 46 -4.35 2.67 -6.96
CA ASP A 46 -5.27 1.51 -6.93
C ASP A 46 -4.97 0.55 -8.10
N ILE A 47 -5.52 -0.67 -8.08
CA ILE A 47 -5.32 -1.65 -9.16
C ILE A 47 -6.54 -1.82 -10.07
N GLY A 48 -7.53 -0.93 -9.97
CA GLY A 48 -8.79 -0.97 -10.71
C GLY A 48 -9.81 -1.99 -10.18
N GLY A 49 -9.75 -2.32 -8.89
CA GLY A 49 -10.63 -3.31 -8.24
C GLY A 49 -11.97 -2.77 -7.72
N GLY A 50 -12.17 -1.45 -7.74
CA GLY A 50 -13.38 -0.80 -7.20
C GLY A 50 -13.46 -0.90 -5.67
N ASP A 51 -14.62 -1.28 -5.14
CA ASP A 51 -14.92 -1.27 -3.70
C ASP A 51 -14.09 -2.23 -2.86
N THR A 52 -13.51 -3.25 -3.48
CA THR A 52 -12.64 -4.25 -2.82
C THR A 52 -11.16 -3.91 -2.99
N ASP A 53 -10.84 -2.76 -3.58
CA ASP A 53 -9.48 -2.31 -3.82
C ASP A 53 -8.89 -1.63 -2.59
N CYS A 54 -8.67 -2.46 -1.57
CA CYS A 54 -7.95 -2.11 -0.36
C CYS A 54 -6.75 -3.01 -0.16
N TYR A 55 -5.70 -2.42 0.40
CA TYR A 55 -4.48 -3.13 0.78
C TYR A 55 -4.62 -3.65 2.20
N THR A 56 -4.05 -4.83 2.44
CA THR A 56 -4.19 -5.57 3.70
C THR A 56 -2.84 -5.91 4.33
N HIS A 57 -1.76 -5.84 3.56
CA HIS A 57 -0.41 -6.09 4.06
C HIS A 57 0.63 -5.28 3.27
N ILE A 58 1.68 -4.85 3.97
CA ILE A 58 2.87 -4.20 3.40
C ILE A 58 4.11 -4.94 3.86
N SER A 59 5.07 -5.16 2.97
CA SER A 59 6.38 -5.73 3.34
C SER A 59 7.50 -5.21 2.43
N SER A 60 8.70 -5.09 2.99
CA SER A 60 9.91 -4.76 2.25
C SER A 60 10.79 -6.01 2.16
N THR A 61 10.78 -6.68 1.02
CA THR A 61 11.45 -7.97 0.82
C THR A 61 12.32 -7.91 -0.43
N ASN A 62 13.57 -8.41 -0.33
CA ASN A 62 14.52 -8.43 -1.46
C ASN A 62 14.72 -7.07 -2.15
N GLY A 63 14.69 -5.98 -1.37
CA GLY A 63 14.84 -4.61 -1.88
C GLY A 63 13.63 -4.07 -2.66
N LYS A 64 12.50 -4.79 -2.66
CA LYS A 64 11.24 -4.37 -3.29
C LYS A 64 10.14 -4.13 -2.26
N LEU A 65 9.26 -3.20 -2.57
CA LEU A 65 8.05 -2.95 -1.80
C LEU A 65 6.92 -3.83 -2.32
N HIS A 66 6.49 -4.76 -1.48
CA HIS A 66 5.35 -5.64 -1.73
C HIS A 66 4.13 -5.15 -0.96
N VAL A 67 2.99 -5.07 -1.63
CA VAL A 67 1.73 -4.71 -1.00
C VAL A 67 0.65 -5.69 -1.45
N PHE A 68 0.07 -6.38 -0.47
CA PHE A 68 -0.98 -7.35 -0.72
C PHE A 68 -2.35 -6.68 -0.67
N ASN A 69 -3.22 -7.03 -1.60
CA ASN A 69 -4.57 -6.49 -1.64
C ASN A 69 -5.64 -7.54 -1.31
N PHE A 70 -6.85 -7.08 -1.00
CA PHE A 70 -7.97 -7.94 -0.62
C PHE A 70 -8.42 -8.91 -1.73
N MET A 71 -8.07 -8.61 -2.99
CA MET A 71 -8.38 -9.43 -4.16
C MET A 71 -7.31 -10.51 -4.47
N CYS A 72 -6.41 -10.78 -3.51
CA CYS A 72 -5.34 -11.77 -3.63
C CYS A 72 -4.25 -11.44 -4.66
N TYR A 73 -3.98 -10.15 -4.89
CA TYR A 73 -2.79 -9.72 -5.63
C TYR A 73 -1.66 -9.34 -4.69
N ASP A 74 -0.46 -9.85 -4.99
CA ASP A 74 0.80 -9.28 -4.54
C ASP A 74 1.28 -8.24 -5.56
N CYS A 75 1.36 -6.98 -5.12
CA CYS A 75 1.73 -5.86 -5.96
C CYS A 75 3.16 -5.40 -5.64
N ILE A 76 3.97 -5.20 -6.68
CA ILE A 76 5.25 -4.49 -6.56
C ILE A 76 5.01 -3.01 -6.79
N ILE A 77 5.43 -2.19 -5.85
CA ILE A 77 5.20 -0.75 -5.86
C ILE A 77 6.52 -0.01 -6.15
N ASP A 78 6.43 1.02 -6.98
CA ASP A 78 7.51 1.99 -7.19
C ASP A 78 7.68 2.85 -5.94
N GLU A 79 8.84 2.76 -5.29
CA GLU A 79 9.06 3.42 -4.00
C GLU A 79 9.06 4.96 -4.07
N LYS A 80 9.21 5.53 -5.28
CA LYS A 80 9.29 6.98 -5.48
C LYS A 80 7.92 7.62 -5.71
N SER A 81 6.98 6.87 -6.30
CA SER A 81 5.71 7.41 -6.76
C SER A 81 4.48 6.73 -6.17
N GLY A 82 4.63 5.57 -5.54
CA GLY A 82 3.49 4.78 -5.07
C GLY A 82 2.71 4.07 -6.18
N LYS A 83 3.23 4.06 -7.41
CA LYS A 83 2.63 3.39 -8.56
C LYS A 83 2.82 1.88 -8.50
N VAL A 84 1.85 1.14 -9.03
CA VAL A 84 1.90 -0.32 -9.13
C VAL A 84 2.72 -0.68 -10.37
N LEU A 85 3.93 -1.21 -10.17
CA LEU A 85 4.81 -1.67 -11.25
C LEU A 85 4.35 -3.01 -11.83
N SER A 86 3.87 -3.91 -10.97
CA SER A 86 3.33 -5.20 -11.38
C SER A 86 2.36 -5.74 -10.34
N LYS A 87 1.40 -6.56 -10.77
CA LYS A 87 0.51 -7.32 -9.89
C LYS A 87 0.49 -8.79 -10.28
N THR A 88 0.61 -9.66 -9.28
CA THR A 88 0.60 -11.12 -9.45
C THR A 88 -0.51 -11.69 -8.59
N PHE A 89 -1.40 -12.50 -9.17
CA PHE A 89 -2.42 -13.21 -8.41
C PHE A 89 -1.81 -14.41 -7.69
N THR A 90 -2.11 -14.60 -6.40
CA THR A 90 -1.40 -15.58 -5.55
C THR A 90 -2.32 -16.55 -4.79
N LYS A 91 -3.54 -16.78 -5.27
CA LYS A 91 -4.49 -17.72 -4.65
C LYS A 91 -4.37 -19.13 -5.24
#